data_AF-A0A1L7NQY9-F1
#
_entry.id   AF-A0A1L7NQY9-F1
#
_cell.length_a   1.000
_cell.length_b   1.000
_cell.length_c   1.000
_cell.angle_alpha   90.00
_cell.angle_beta   90.00
_cell.angle_gamma   90.00
#
_symmetry.space_group_name_H-M   'P 1'
#
loop_
_entity.id
_entity.type
_entity.pdbx_description
1 polymer ?
#
loop_
_entity_poly.entity_id
_entity_poly.type
_entity_poly.pdbx_seq_one_letter_code
_entity_poly.pdbx_strand_id
1 'polypeptide(L)'
;REKNSYIKWCVDQGHTVFVISWVNPDERHVDKLFDSYLLEGTLAALDAIEQQTGEKSVNAAGYCLGGTLLATTLAYLAAKKQSSRISAATFFTTMTDFSDPGELGVFIGEGQISSLEKKMFERGYLEGSEMAGTFNMLRANDLI
;
A
#
# COMPACT_ATOMS: atom_id res chain seq x y z
N ARG A 1 11.16 21.10 -5.98
CA ARG A 1 10.22 21.68 -6.98
C ARG A 1 8.87 21.87 -6.29
N GLU A 2 8.43 23.10 -6.03
CA GLU A 2 7.12 23.38 -5.38
C GLU A 2 5.91 23.03 -6.25
N LYS A 3 6.08 22.87 -7.57
CA LYS A 3 4.97 22.68 -8.54
C LYS A 3 4.54 21.23 -8.78
N ASN A 4 5.01 20.25 -7.99
CA ASN A 4 4.88 18.83 -8.32
C ASN A 4 4.12 17.99 -7.26
N SER A 5 3.50 18.61 -6.26
CA SER A 5 2.75 17.88 -5.24
C SER A 5 1.31 17.62 -5.69
N TYR A 6 0.98 16.35 -5.93
CA TYR A 6 -0.38 15.91 -6.25
C TYR A 6 -1.36 16.24 -5.12
N ILE A 7 -0.97 16.00 -3.85
CA ILE A 7 -1.79 16.30 -2.67
C ILE A 7 -2.13 17.79 -2.62
N LYS A 8 -1.12 18.66 -2.80
CA LYS A 8 -1.36 20.11 -2.82
C LYS A 8 -2.31 20.50 -3.94
N TRP A 9 -2.10 19.96 -5.14
CA TRP A 9 -2.98 20.24 -6.26
C TRP A 9 -4.44 19.84 -5.97
N CYS A 10 -4.68 18.65 -5.39
CA CYS A 10 -6.03 18.22 -4.98
C CYS A 10 -6.66 19.16 -3.95
N VAL A 11 -5.90 19.60 -2.95
CA VAL A 11 -6.37 20.58 -1.95
C VAL A 11 -6.70 21.92 -2.63
N ASP A 12 -5.85 22.38 -3.55
CA ASP A 12 -6.08 23.61 -4.32
C ASP A 12 -7.30 23.50 -5.27
N GLN A 13 -7.72 22.28 -5.64
CA GLN A 13 -8.97 22.02 -6.37
C GLN A 13 -10.21 21.97 -5.47
N GLY A 14 -10.05 22.16 -4.15
CA GLY A 14 -11.15 22.18 -3.19
C GLY A 14 -11.51 20.82 -2.59
N HIS A 15 -10.66 19.80 -2.74
CA HIS A 15 -10.87 18.52 -2.04
C HIS A 15 -10.34 18.56 -0.60
N THR A 16 -11.10 18.01 0.33
CA THR A 16 -10.57 17.60 1.64
C THR A 16 -9.74 16.33 1.43
N VAL A 17 -8.43 16.41 1.64
CA VAL A 17 -7.50 15.31 1.38
C VAL A 17 -7.01 14.70 2.68
N PHE A 18 -7.23 13.40 2.84
CA PHE A 18 -6.62 12.57 3.88
C PHE A 18 -5.58 11.66 3.26
N VAL A 19 -4.49 11.38 4.00
CA VAL A 19 -3.38 10.56 3.54
C VAL A 19 -2.98 9.60 4.65
N ILE A 20 -2.86 8.32 4.33
CA ILE A 20 -2.30 7.33 5.25
C ILE A 20 -0.78 7.44 5.22
N SER A 21 -0.18 7.82 6.34
CA SER A 21 1.26 7.81 6.54
C SER A 21 1.66 6.55 7.30
N TRP A 22 2.21 5.57 6.59
CA TRP A 22 2.59 4.29 7.18
C TRP A 22 3.78 4.42 8.12
N VAL A 23 3.73 3.66 9.22
CA VAL A 23 4.85 3.55 10.16
C VAL A 23 5.97 2.73 9.53
N ASN A 24 7.23 3.10 9.81
CA ASN A 24 8.36 2.22 9.51
C ASN A 24 8.37 1.08 10.53
N PRO A 25 8.31 -0.19 10.10
CA PRO A 25 8.20 -1.31 11.02
C PRO A 25 9.48 -1.49 11.84
N ASP A 26 9.30 -1.99 13.05
CA ASP A 26 10.35 -2.40 13.98
C ASP A 26 9.86 -3.62 14.79
N GLU A 27 10.61 -4.02 15.81
CA GLU A 27 10.31 -5.19 16.66
C GLU A 27 8.88 -5.19 17.25
N ARG A 28 8.26 -4.03 17.42
CA ARG A 28 6.88 -3.91 17.94
C ARG A 28 5.82 -4.35 16.94
N HIS A 29 6.22 -4.54 15.68
CA HIS A 29 5.35 -4.85 14.55
C HIS A 29 5.50 -6.30 14.05
N VAL A 30 6.22 -7.16 14.78
CA VAL A 30 6.49 -8.56 14.39
C VAL A 30 5.24 -9.37 14.07
N ASP A 31 4.15 -9.12 14.80
CA ASP A 31 2.89 -9.85 14.61
C ASP A 31 1.98 -9.24 13.52
N LYS A 32 2.44 -8.18 12.84
CA LYS A 32 1.66 -7.54 11.78
C LYS A 32 1.72 -8.35 10.50
N LEU A 33 0.54 -8.75 10.03
CA LEU A 33 0.34 -9.46 8.77
C LEU A 33 -0.33 -8.54 7.75
N PHE A 34 -0.53 -9.03 6.53
CA PHE A 34 -1.12 -8.24 5.44
C PHE A 34 -2.53 -7.73 5.79
N ASP A 35 -3.33 -8.54 6.48
CA ASP A 35 -4.66 -8.14 6.95
C ASP A 35 -4.60 -7.04 8.02
N SER A 36 -3.52 -6.93 8.80
CA SER A 36 -3.32 -5.82 9.74
C SER A 36 -3.26 -4.48 9.02
N TYR A 37 -2.64 -4.40 7.83
CA TYR A 37 -2.64 -3.18 7.01
C TYR A 37 -4.03 -2.81 6.49
N LEU A 38 -4.90 -3.79 6.27
CA LEU A 38 -6.29 -3.56 5.87
C LEU A 38 -7.12 -3.10 7.07
N LEU A 39 -7.08 -3.85 8.18
CA LEU A 39 -7.92 -3.60 9.36
C LEU A 39 -7.49 -2.32 10.09
N GLU A 40 -6.19 -2.16 10.36
CA GLU A 40 -5.65 -1.05 11.14
C GLU A 40 -5.16 0.12 10.27
N GLY A 41 -5.08 -0.09 8.95
CA GLY A 41 -4.72 0.96 7.99
C GLY A 41 -5.94 1.49 7.25
N THR A 42 -6.39 0.79 6.20
CA THR A 42 -7.42 1.34 5.30
C THR A 42 -8.79 1.46 5.95
N LEU A 43 -9.25 0.46 6.70
CA LEU A 43 -10.54 0.53 7.40
C LEU A 43 -10.53 1.53 8.54
N ALA A 44 -9.47 1.52 9.37
CA ALA A 44 -9.30 2.51 10.43
C ALA A 44 -9.25 3.95 9.89
N ALA A 45 -8.63 4.17 8.73
CA ALA A 45 -8.63 5.47 8.07
C ALA A 45 -10.04 5.90 7.63
N LEU A 46 -10.85 4.98 7.07
CA LEU A 46 -12.24 5.28 6.72
C LEU A 46 -13.06 5.66 7.96
N ASP A 47 -12.88 4.93 9.07
CA ASP A 47 -13.55 5.22 10.34
C ASP A 47 -13.15 6.60 10.89
N ALA A 48 -11.85 6.91 10.88
CA ALA A 48 -11.34 8.21 11.33
C ALA A 48 -11.84 9.37 10.46
N ILE A 49 -11.93 9.19 9.13
CA ILE A 49 -12.47 10.21 8.21
C ILE A 49 -13.96 10.45 8.49
N GLU A 50 -14.74 9.40 8.65
CA GLU A 50 -16.17 9.49 8.97
C GLU A 50 -16.37 10.18 10.33
N GLN A 51 -15.56 9.84 11.33
CA GLN A 51 -15.60 10.49 12.65
C GLN A 51 -15.25 11.98 12.57
N GLN A 52 -14.25 12.34 11.76
CA GLN A 52 -13.75 13.71 11.66
C GLN A 52 -14.67 14.63 10.84
N THR A 53 -15.33 14.07 9.81
CA THR A 53 -16.07 14.87 8.81
C THR A 53 -17.58 14.64 8.82
N GLY A 54 -18.04 13.50 9.34
CA GLY A 54 -19.42 13.03 9.21
C GLY A 54 -19.74 12.37 7.86
N GLU A 55 -18.80 12.37 6.91
CA GLU A 55 -19.00 11.77 5.59
C GLU A 55 -18.84 10.24 5.65
N LYS A 56 -19.88 9.53 5.18
CA LYS A 56 -19.93 8.05 5.22
C LYS A 56 -19.26 7.37 4.03
N SER A 57 -18.82 8.17 3.07
CA SER A 57 -18.29 7.69 1.80
C SER A 57 -17.17 8.59 1.31
N VAL A 58 -16.12 8.00 0.75
CA VAL A 58 -14.96 8.74 0.23
C VAL A 58 -14.64 8.33 -1.21
N ASN A 59 -13.94 9.21 -1.93
CA ASN A 59 -13.17 8.82 -3.11
C ASN A 59 -11.77 8.39 -2.64
N ALA A 60 -11.35 7.18 -3.00
CA ALA A 60 -10.06 6.61 -2.60
C ALA A 60 -9.10 6.56 -3.78
N ALA A 61 -7.82 6.81 -3.54
CA ALA A 61 -6.76 6.60 -4.51
C ALA A 61 -5.64 5.77 -3.89
N GLY A 62 -5.19 4.74 -4.62
CA GLY A 62 -4.09 3.88 -4.24
C GLY A 62 -2.94 3.99 -5.24
N TYR A 63 -1.71 3.97 -4.74
CA TYR A 63 -0.49 4.08 -5.55
C TYR A 63 0.44 2.90 -5.29
N CYS A 64 0.95 2.27 -6.36
CA CYS A 64 1.83 1.10 -6.28
C CYS A 64 1.20 -0.01 -5.39
N LEU A 65 1.93 -0.53 -4.40
CA LEU A 65 1.44 -1.54 -3.46
C LEU A 65 0.21 -1.05 -2.64
N GLY A 66 0.12 0.25 -2.39
CA GLY A 66 -1.06 0.84 -1.74
C GLY A 66 -2.32 0.69 -2.58
N GLY A 67 -2.20 0.61 -3.91
CA GLY A 67 -3.31 0.27 -4.78
C GLY A 67 -3.71 -1.20 -4.71
N THR A 68 -2.76 -2.12 -4.57
CA THR A 68 -3.06 -3.54 -4.32
C THR A 68 -3.86 -3.68 -3.01
N LEU A 69 -3.43 -2.98 -1.96
CA LEU A 69 -4.17 -2.95 -0.69
C LEU A 69 -5.56 -2.30 -0.83
N LEU A 70 -5.71 -1.24 -1.63
CA LEU A 70 -7.01 -0.65 -1.93
C LEU A 70 -7.94 -1.65 -2.65
N ALA A 71 -7.42 -2.40 -3.62
CA ALA A 71 -8.19 -3.44 -4.31
C ALA A 71 -8.66 -4.53 -3.35
N THR A 72 -7.79 -5.01 -2.44
CA THR A 72 -8.19 -5.94 -1.38
C THR A 72 -9.24 -5.34 -0.44
N THR A 73 -9.10 -4.06 -0.08
CA THR A 73 -10.05 -3.34 0.78
C THR A 73 -11.44 -3.27 0.13
N LEU A 74 -11.53 -2.98 -1.18
CA LEU A 74 -12.80 -2.98 -1.91
C LEU A 74 -13.45 -4.36 -1.91
N ALA A 75 -12.68 -5.42 -2.15
CA ALA A 75 -13.19 -6.79 -2.12
C ALA A 75 -13.71 -7.16 -0.71
N TYR A 76 -12.96 -6.78 0.34
CA TYR A 76 -13.38 -6.97 1.72
C TYR A 76 -14.70 -6.24 2.03
N LEU A 77 -14.79 -4.96 1.68
CA LEU A 77 -16.01 -4.16 1.89
C LEU A 77 -17.20 -4.75 1.13
N ALA A 78 -16.99 -5.25 -0.10
CA ALA A 78 -18.04 -5.92 -0.86
C ALA A 78 -18.54 -7.19 -0.18
N ALA A 79 -17.63 -8.04 0.30
CA ALA A 79 -17.99 -9.24 1.06
C ALA A 79 -18.77 -8.92 2.35
N LYS A 80 -18.48 -7.77 2.98
CA LYS A 80 -19.19 -7.26 4.17
C LYS A 80 -20.44 -6.44 3.86
N LYS A 81 -20.82 -6.27 2.59
CA LYS A 81 -21.94 -5.42 2.15
C LYS A 81 -21.78 -3.95 2.57
N GLN A 82 -20.56 -3.46 2.55
CA GLN A 82 -20.15 -2.09 2.93
C GLN A 82 -19.50 -1.33 1.76
N SER A 83 -19.71 -1.76 0.51
CA SER A 83 -19.10 -1.11 -0.68
C SER A 83 -19.40 0.38 -0.79
N SER A 84 -20.52 0.85 -0.22
CA SER A 84 -20.90 2.27 -0.24
C SER A 84 -19.92 3.20 0.50
N ARG A 85 -19.00 2.66 1.32
CA ARG A 85 -17.98 3.46 2.01
C ARG A 85 -16.93 4.06 1.05
N ILE A 86 -16.78 3.49 -0.15
CA ILE A 86 -15.91 4.03 -1.19
C ILE A 86 -16.74 4.27 -2.45
N SER A 87 -16.96 5.54 -2.79
CA SER A 87 -17.78 5.93 -3.95
C SER A 87 -17.04 5.77 -5.27
N ALA A 88 -15.73 6.02 -5.27
CA ALA A 88 -14.86 5.81 -6.41
C ALA A 88 -13.47 5.37 -5.93
N ALA A 89 -12.82 4.50 -6.71
CA ALA A 89 -11.46 4.05 -6.48
C ALA A 89 -10.58 4.35 -7.70
N THR A 90 -9.45 5.00 -7.47
CA THR A 90 -8.45 5.31 -8.50
C THR A 90 -7.16 4.56 -8.22
N PHE A 91 -6.57 3.95 -9.24
CA PHE A 91 -5.35 3.16 -9.12
C PHE A 91 -4.23 3.78 -9.96
N PHE A 92 -3.19 4.25 -9.29
CA PHE A 92 -2.01 4.83 -9.93
C PHE A 92 -0.90 3.77 -9.97
N THR A 93 -0.48 3.39 -11.18
CA THR A 93 0.64 2.44 -11.42
C THR A 93 0.61 1.24 -10.46
N THR A 94 -0.54 0.58 -10.40
CA THR A 94 -0.83 -0.48 -9.43
C THR A 94 -1.02 -1.80 -10.17
N MET A 95 -0.41 -2.86 -9.65
CA MET A 95 -0.69 -4.22 -10.11
C MET A 95 -1.80 -4.84 -9.25
N THR A 96 -2.80 -5.41 -9.94
CA THR A 96 -3.87 -6.23 -9.35
C THR A 96 -3.84 -7.66 -9.88
N ASP A 97 -3.29 -7.84 -11.07
CA ASP A 97 -2.93 -9.14 -11.63
C ASP A 97 -1.41 -9.28 -11.56
N PHE A 98 -0.94 -10.33 -10.89
CA PHE A 98 0.48 -10.64 -10.69
C PHE A 98 0.91 -11.86 -11.52
N SER A 99 0.08 -12.35 -12.44
CA SER A 99 0.40 -13.52 -13.29
C SER A 99 1.60 -13.26 -14.22
N ASP A 100 1.79 -12.01 -14.64
CA ASP A 100 2.98 -11.54 -15.35
C ASP A 100 3.50 -10.25 -14.68
N PRO A 101 4.38 -10.37 -13.67
CA PRO A 101 4.91 -9.21 -12.95
C PRO A 101 6.03 -8.49 -13.74
N GLY A 102 6.27 -8.87 -15.00
CA GLY A 102 7.33 -8.35 -15.84
C GLY A 102 8.72 -8.69 -15.29
N GLU A 103 9.66 -7.75 -15.39
CA GLU A 103 11.05 -7.94 -14.97
C GLU A 103 11.21 -8.30 -13.49
N LEU A 104 10.25 -7.91 -12.65
CA LEU A 104 10.20 -8.32 -11.23
C LEU A 104 10.21 -9.85 -11.09
N GLY A 105 9.59 -10.57 -12.02
CA GLY A 105 9.49 -12.03 -12.00
C GLY A 105 10.86 -12.73 -12.07
N VAL A 106 11.85 -12.09 -12.72
CA VAL A 106 13.23 -12.61 -12.81
C VAL A 106 13.93 -12.60 -11.44
N PHE A 107 13.47 -11.75 -10.52
CA PHE A 107 14.03 -11.57 -9.17
C PHE A 107 13.21 -12.27 -8.07
N ILE A 108 12.20 -13.05 -8.45
CA ILE A 108 11.41 -13.88 -7.52
C ILE A 108 11.87 -15.33 -7.67
N GLY A 109 13.10 -15.60 -7.21
CA GLY A 109 13.62 -16.97 -7.11
C GLY A 109 13.30 -17.60 -5.75
N GLU A 110 13.06 -18.91 -5.71
CA GLU A 110 12.78 -19.65 -4.47
C GLU A 110 13.84 -19.40 -3.38
N GLY A 111 15.14 -19.36 -3.76
CA GLY A 111 16.22 -19.09 -2.81
C GLY A 111 16.18 -17.68 -2.20
N GLN A 112 15.72 -16.68 -2.95
CA GLN A 112 15.56 -15.31 -2.44
C GLN A 112 14.36 -15.23 -1.50
N ILE A 113 13.25 -15.89 -1.84
CA ILE A 113 12.07 -16.00 -0.98
C ILE A 113 12.45 -16.67 0.34
N SER A 114 13.08 -17.84 0.31
CA SER A 114 13.48 -18.55 1.53
C SER A 114 14.45 -17.74 2.39
N SER A 115 15.36 -16.97 1.78
CA SER A 115 16.23 -16.07 2.53
C SER A 115 15.46 -14.93 3.18
N LEU A 116 14.47 -14.37 2.50
CA LEU A 116 13.60 -13.32 3.04
C LEU A 116 12.73 -13.84 4.18
N GLU A 117 12.13 -15.01 4.01
CA GLU A 117 11.32 -15.70 5.03
C GLU A 117 12.15 -16.00 6.28
N LYS A 118 13.38 -16.49 6.11
CA LYS A 118 14.29 -16.73 7.24
C LYS A 118 14.56 -15.46 8.03
N LYS A 119 14.86 -14.34 7.35
CA LYS A 119 15.07 -13.04 8.02
C LYS A 119 13.82 -12.56 8.74
N MET A 120 12.66 -12.68 8.10
CA MET A 120 11.37 -12.35 8.72
C MET A 120 11.09 -13.21 9.95
N PHE A 121 11.43 -14.51 9.92
CA PHE A 121 11.26 -15.40 11.06
C PHE A 121 12.21 -15.06 12.21
N GLU A 122 13.46 -14.70 11.91
CA GLU A 122 14.47 -14.37 12.94
C GLU A 122 14.24 -13.00 13.58
N ARG A 123 13.80 -12.01 12.81
CA ARG A 123 13.75 -10.59 13.21
C ARG A 123 12.33 -10.04 13.38
N GLY A 124 11.35 -10.57 12.64
CA GLY A 124 9.96 -10.11 12.63
C GLY A 124 9.67 -8.93 11.71
N TYR A 125 10.68 -8.29 11.12
CA TYR A 125 10.51 -7.15 10.21
C TYR A 125 11.72 -7.02 9.27
N LEU A 126 11.54 -6.29 8.17
CA LEU A 126 12.62 -5.95 7.22
C LEU A 126 13.01 -4.48 7.39
N GLU A 127 14.30 -4.21 7.41
CA GLU A 127 14.78 -2.83 7.42
C GLU A 127 14.61 -2.16 6.06
N GLY A 128 14.42 -0.84 6.09
CA GLY A 128 14.28 -0.03 4.87
C GLY A 128 15.48 -0.15 3.92
N SER A 129 16.69 -0.35 4.44
CA SER A 129 17.91 -0.58 3.64
C SER A 129 17.89 -1.92 2.89
N GLU A 130 17.34 -2.96 3.51
CA GLU A 130 17.21 -4.29 2.89
C GLU A 130 16.14 -4.28 1.80
N MET A 131 15.00 -3.63 2.07
CA MET A 131 13.96 -3.42 1.08
C MET A 131 14.45 -2.54 -0.08
N ALA A 132 15.18 -1.46 0.22
CA ALA A 132 15.78 -0.58 -0.78
C ALA A 132 16.82 -1.32 -1.64
N GLY A 133 17.61 -2.23 -1.06
CA GLY A 133 18.52 -3.11 -1.80
C GLY A 133 17.79 -3.94 -2.84
N THR A 134 16.67 -4.56 -2.46
CA THR A 134 15.78 -5.29 -3.38
C THR A 134 15.24 -4.37 -4.47
N PHE A 135 14.66 -3.22 -4.12
CA PHE A 135 14.13 -2.26 -5.11
C PHE A 135 15.20 -1.60 -6.00
N ASN A 136 16.43 -1.45 -5.53
CA ASN A 136 17.53 -0.92 -6.33
C ASN A 136 18.08 -1.97 -7.30
N MET A 137 18.12 -3.26 -6.90
CA MET A 137 18.40 -4.35 -7.84
C MET A 137 17.35 -4.40 -8.96
N LEU A 138 16.09 -4.07 -8.67
CA LEU A 138 15.02 -3.94 -9.67
C LEU A 138 15.23 -2.77 -10.66
N ARG A 139 16.01 -1.74 -10.30
CA ARG A 139 16.27 -0.57 -11.18
C ARG A 139 17.61 -0.61 -11.91
N ALA A 140 18.57 -1.40 -11.42
CA ALA A 140 19.93 -1.39 -11.95
C ALA A 140 20.04 -1.97 -13.38
N ASN A 141 19.10 -2.82 -13.80
CA ASN A 141 19.07 -3.38 -15.15
C ASN A 141 18.36 -2.52 -16.21
N ASP A 142 17.66 -1.43 -15.83
CA ASP A 142 17.15 -0.43 -16.78
C ASP A 142 18.28 0.38 -17.46
N LEU A 143 19.55 0.17 -17.05
CA LEU A 143 20.73 0.92 -17.49
C LEU A 143 21.76 0.08 -18.27
N ILE A 144 21.42 -1.13 -18.71
CA ILE A 144 22.25 -1.95 -19.61
C ILE A 144 21.55 -2.14 -20.96
#